data_AF-A0A068NSZ8-F1
#
_entry.id   AF-A0A068NSZ8-F1
#
_cell.length_a   1.000
_cell.length_b   1.000
_cell.length_c   1.000
_cell.angle_alpha   90.00
_cell.angle_beta   90.00
_cell.angle_gamma   90.00
#
_symmetry.space_group_name_H-M   'P 1'
#
loop_
_entity.id
_entity.type
_entity.pdbx_description
1 polymer ?
#
loop_
_entity_poly.entity_id
_entity_poly.type
_entity_poly.pdbx_seq_one_letter_code
_entity_poly.pdbx_strand_id
1 'polypeptide(L)'
;MARRSSSLGPFPKTHRWGEIVQQVLDRPDAELSDRILGNVRKRLAGLTTEESATDVVSFFAALPIVTRSADPPDALQTSFGIRYRGSLRETLVAVTAADGALRRASLSAFDSFTSGPRFRQARIGGDEWTVWRELDGSAFCELGRTFYAHLCEELLTYYLQAALPSAEIPRETLKRHAWELSRITQAFSARWFNACALDATPPRSNIRWYHGHCVGKLDMELERELSTHVEPLPNPFRRKKVEPPSLGLPL
;
A
#
# COMPACT_ATOMS: atom_id res chain seq x y z
N MET A 1 14.60 -23.59 -22.52
CA MET A 1 13.94 -23.53 -21.20
C MET A 1 13.20 -22.19 -21.08
N ALA A 2 11.91 -22.15 -21.43
CA ALA A 2 11.12 -20.93 -21.34
C ALA A 2 10.68 -20.70 -19.88
N ARG A 3 11.15 -19.62 -19.26
CA ARG A 3 10.65 -19.19 -17.95
C ARG A 3 9.18 -18.80 -18.12
N ARG A 4 8.27 -19.62 -17.59
CA ARG A 4 6.87 -19.21 -17.42
C ARG A 4 6.84 -18.08 -16.41
N SER A 5 6.76 -16.85 -16.91
CA SER A 5 6.34 -15.69 -16.14
C SER A 5 4.92 -15.96 -15.65
N SER A 6 4.77 -16.41 -14.40
CA SER A 6 3.49 -16.40 -13.71
C SER A 6 3.14 -14.94 -13.38
N SER A 7 2.77 -14.16 -14.39
CA SER A 7 2.18 -12.86 -14.15
C SER A 7 0.80 -13.12 -13.56
N LEU A 8 0.60 -12.71 -12.30
CA LEU A 8 -0.74 -12.40 -11.82
C LEU A 8 -1.40 -11.55 -12.92
N GLY A 9 -2.53 -12.03 -13.44
CA GLY A 9 -3.33 -11.27 -14.41
C GLY A 9 -3.66 -9.88 -13.85
N PRO A 10 -4.02 -8.91 -14.71
CA PRO A 10 -4.38 -7.58 -14.26
C PRO A 10 -5.47 -7.67 -13.17
N PHE A 11 -5.31 -6.90 -12.10
CA PHE A 11 -6.38 -6.75 -11.13
C PHE A 11 -7.44 -5.86 -11.78
N PRO A 12 -8.71 -6.31 -11.88
CA PRO A 12 -9.77 -5.49 -12.45
C PRO A 12 -9.88 -4.20 -11.65
N LYS A 13 -9.77 -3.07 -12.36
CA LYS A 13 -9.91 -1.73 -11.79
C LYS A 13 -11.32 -1.23 -12.04
N THR A 14 -11.88 -0.52 -11.05
CA THR A 14 -13.18 0.12 -11.21
C THR A 14 -13.08 1.29 -12.20
N HIS A 15 -11.94 1.99 -12.19
CA HIS A 15 -11.65 3.10 -13.10
C HIS A 15 -10.22 3.00 -13.61
N ARG A 16 -10.05 3.13 -14.93
CA ARG A 16 -8.72 3.30 -15.56
C ARG A 16 -8.21 4.71 -15.31
N TRP A 17 -6.90 4.89 -15.27
CA TRP A 17 -6.30 6.20 -15.06
C TRP A 17 -6.74 7.22 -16.13
N GLY A 18 -6.79 6.82 -17.40
CA GLY A 18 -7.26 7.68 -18.49
C GLY A 18 -8.70 8.17 -18.31
N GLU A 19 -9.58 7.37 -17.70
CA GLU A 19 -10.97 7.76 -17.39
C GLU A 19 -11.01 8.82 -16.28
N ILE A 20 -10.11 8.75 -15.31
CA ILE A 20 -9.98 9.76 -14.25
C ILE A 20 -9.51 11.08 -14.84
N VAL A 21 -8.52 11.05 -15.73
CA VAL A 21 -8.06 12.26 -16.45
C VAL A 21 -9.19 12.84 -17.31
N GLN A 22 -9.95 11.98 -18.00
CA GLN A 22 -11.13 12.41 -18.75
C GLN A 22 -12.19 13.05 -17.86
N GLN A 23 -12.46 12.50 -16.67
CA GLN A 23 -13.40 13.08 -15.71
C GLN A 23 -12.97 14.49 -15.26
N VAL A 24 -11.67 14.71 -15.09
CA VAL A 24 -11.11 16.01 -14.65
C VAL A 24 -11.18 17.05 -15.77
N LEU A 25 -10.96 16.65 -17.01
CA LEU A 25 -10.89 17.56 -18.16
C LEU A 25 -12.20 17.69 -18.97
N ASP A 26 -13.18 16.84 -18.69
CA ASP A 26 -14.37 16.62 -19.54
C ASP A 26 -14.04 16.26 -21.00
N ARG A 27 -12.85 15.68 -21.22
CA ARG A 27 -12.37 15.18 -22.52
C ARG A 27 -11.18 14.23 -22.33
N PRO A 28 -10.97 13.24 -23.21
CA PRO A 28 -9.77 12.39 -23.14
C PRO A 28 -8.51 13.20 -23.46
N ASP A 29 -7.42 12.91 -22.75
CA ASP A 29 -6.09 13.48 -22.98
C ASP A 29 -5.03 12.42 -22.66
N ALA A 30 -4.70 11.61 -23.68
CA ALA A 30 -3.75 10.51 -23.54
C ALA A 30 -2.33 10.99 -23.23
N GLU A 31 -1.91 12.12 -23.83
CA GLU A 31 -0.57 12.67 -23.61
C GLU A 31 -0.40 13.15 -22.15
N LEU A 32 -1.40 13.87 -21.62
CA LEU A 32 -1.39 14.27 -20.21
C LEU A 32 -1.41 13.05 -19.29
N SER A 33 -2.28 12.09 -19.57
CA SER A 33 -2.41 10.84 -18.82
C SER A 33 -1.06 10.13 -18.72
N ASP A 34 -0.41 9.90 -19.85
CA ASP A 34 0.86 9.17 -19.94
C ASP A 34 1.99 9.94 -19.26
N ARG A 35 2.03 11.26 -19.43
CA ARG A 35 3.00 12.14 -18.77
C ARG A 35 2.89 12.07 -17.24
N ILE A 36 1.68 12.07 -16.69
CA ILE A 36 1.47 11.97 -15.24
C ILE A 36 1.93 10.59 -14.75
N LEU A 37 1.54 9.49 -15.41
CA LEU A 37 1.98 8.15 -15.03
C LEU A 37 3.50 8.01 -15.11
N GLY A 38 4.14 8.53 -16.17
CA GLY A 38 5.60 8.55 -16.31
C GLY A 38 6.29 9.27 -15.14
N ASN A 39 5.74 10.40 -14.70
CA ASN A 39 6.26 11.14 -13.54
C ASN A 39 6.08 10.38 -12.21
N VAL A 40 4.94 9.73 -12.01
CA VAL A 40 4.67 8.89 -10.83
C VAL A 40 5.65 7.72 -10.80
N ARG A 41 5.80 6.98 -11.91
CA ARG A 41 6.75 5.87 -12.04
C ARG A 41 8.18 6.29 -11.72
N LYS A 42 8.64 7.40 -12.31
CA LYS A 42 9.97 7.96 -12.04
C LYS A 42 10.16 8.30 -10.55
N ARG A 43 9.16 8.91 -9.91
CA ARG A 43 9.23 9.26 -8.49
C ARG A 43 9.26 8.02 -7.60
N LEU A 44 8.43 7.03 -7.89
CA LEU A 44 8.39 5.74 -7.21
C LEU A 44 9.75 5.03 -7.31
N ALA A 45 10.33 4.95 -8.50
CA ALA A 45 11.66 4.37 -8.68
C ALA A 45 12.72 5.07 -7.80
N GLY A 46 12.68 6.40 -7.70
CA GLY A 46 13.57 7.16 -6.81
C GLY A 46 13.44 6.77 -5.33
N LEU A 47 12.21 6.52 -4.85
CA LEU A 47 11.95 6.11 -3.45
C LEU A 47 12.67 4.82 -3.06
N THR A 48 12.94 3.92 -4.01
CA THR A 48 13.65 2.66 -3.74
C THR A 48 15.08 2.86 -3.23
N THR A 49 15.66 4.03 -3.50
CA THR A 49 17.02 4.41 -3.08
C THR A 49 17.04 5.42 -1.94
N GLU A 50 15.88 5.98 -1.57
CA GLU A 50 15.77 6.97 -0.50
C GLU A 50 15.79 6.30 0.88
N GLU A 51 16.70 6.74 1.75
CA GLU A 51 16.79 6.22 3.13
C GLU A 51 15.50 6.50 3.91
N SER A 52 14.88 7.67 3.73
CA SER A 52 13.62 8.03 4.39
C SER A 52 12.48 7.08 4.06
N ALA A 53 12.41 6.58 2.82
CA ALA A 53 11.40 5.58 2.44
C ALA A 53 11.67 4.23 3.11
N THR A 54 12.94 3.85 3.20
CA THR A 54 13.36 2.64 3.94
C THR A 54 13.07 2.79 5.44
N ASP A 55 13.25 3.97 6.02
CA ASP A 55 13.00 4.25 7.44
C ASP A 55 11.51 4.14 7.78
N VAL A 56 10.62 4.64 6.92
CA VAL A 56 9.17 4.47 7.06
C VAL A 56 8.78 3.00 7.07
N VAL A 57 9.28 2.23 6.10
CA VAL A 57 8.95 0.81 6.00
C VAL A 57 9.56 0.03 7.16
N SER A 58 10.74 0.42 7.62
CA SER A 58 11.37 -0.13 8.82
C SER A 58 10.54 0.13 10.07
N PHE A 59 10.02 1.35 10.22
CA PHE A 59 9.11 1.69 11.31
C PHE A 59 7.87 0.79 11.30
N PHE A 60 7.18 0.63 10.16
CA PHE A 60 6.00 -0.23 10.08
C PHE A 60 6.30 -1.71 10.34
N ALA A 61 7.42 -2.21 9.83
CA ALA A 61 7.84 -3.58 10.08
C ALA A 61 8.20 -3.81 11.55
N ALA A 62 8.77 -2.81 12.22
CA ALA A 62 9.19 -2.89 13.61
C ALA A 62 8.02 -3.08 14.57
N LEU A 63 6.86 -2.45 14.34
CA LEU A 63 5.73 -2.42 15.29
C LEU A 63 5.32 -3.80 15.81
N PRO A 64 5.02 -4.82 14.96
CA PRO A 64 4.68 -6.16 15.45
C PRO A 64 5.88 -7.00 15.92
N ILE A 65 7.11 -6.54 15.68
CA ILE A 65 8.35 -7.27 16.05
C ILE A 65 8.80 -6.87 17.45
N VAL A 66 8.90 -5.56 17.70
CA VAL A 66 9.46 -5.02 18.95
C VAL A 66 8.55 -5.27 20.16
N THR A 67 7.25 -5.47 19.94
CA THR A 67 6.29 -5.79 21.00
C THR A 67 6.47 -7.16 21.64
N ARG A 68 7.32 -8.01 21.04
CA ARG A 68 7.78 -9.29 21.61
C ARG A 68 8.84 -9.09 22.70
N SER A 69 9.49 -7.93 22.73
CA SER A 69 10.42 -7.55 23.79
C SER A 69 9.67 -7.15 25.07
N ALA A 70 10.34 -7.28 26.21
CA ALA A 70 9.88 -6.73 27.48
C ALA A 70 9.87 -5.19 27.47
N ASP A 71 10.80 -4.57 26.72
CA ASP A 71 10.90 -3.12 26.50
C ASP A 71 10.85 -2.82 24.99
N PRO A 72 9.65 -2.57 24.41
CA PRO A 72 9.49 -2.26 23.00
C PRO A 72 10.18 -0.96 22.55
N PRO A 73 10.14 0.16 23.31
CA PRO A 73 10.92 1.36 23.01
C PRO A 73 12.43 1.11 22.86
N ASP A 74 13.05 0.36 23.78
CA ASP A 74 14.48 0.01 23.69
C ASP A 74 14.76 -0.91 22.49
N ALA A 75 13.92 -1.93 22.28
CA ALA A 75 14.03 -2.83 21.14
C ALA A 75 13.92 -2.10 19.79
N LEU A 76 13.06 -1.07 19.70
CA LEU A 76 12.93 -0.23 18.51
C LEU A 76 14.22 0.54 18.21
N GLN A 77 14.87 1.08 19.23
CA GLN A 77 16.12 1.80 19.09
C GLN A 77 17.29 0.87 18.75
N THR A 78 17.41 -0.27 19.43
CA THR A 78 18.54 -1.20 19.27
C THR A 78 18.46 -2.01 17.98
N SER A 79 17.25 -2.46 17.59
CA SER A 79 17.05 -3.32 16.43
C SER A 79 16.86 -2.55 15.11
N PHE A 80 16.25 -1.37 15.17
CA PHE A 80 15.91 -0.59 13.97
C PHE A 80 16.58 0.78 13.90
N GLY A 81 17.28 1.20 14.97
CA GLY A 81 17.87 2.54 15.04
C GLY A 81 16.84 3.66 15.20
N ILE A 82 15.59 3.34 15.54
CA ILE A 82 14.49 4.31 15.60
C ILE A 82 14.25 4.72 17.05
N ARG A 83 14.44 6.02 17.34
CA ARG A 83 14.24 6.55 18.69
C ARG A 83 12.76 6.82 18.97
N TYR A 84 12.21 6.15 19.98
CA TYR A 84 10.86 6.43 20.46
C TYR A 84 10.72 7.87 20.99
N ARG A 85 9.61 8.54 20.67
CA ARG A 85 9.38 9.98 20.94
C ARG A 85 8.18 10.28 21.84
N GLY A 86 7.77 9.35 22.71
CA GLY A 86 6.63 9.53 23.62
C GLY A 86 5.34 8.90 23.10
N SER A 87 5.15 8.89 21.77
CA SER A 87 4.16 8.07 21.07
C SER A 87 4.69 7.50 19.76
N LEU A 88 4.06 6.43 19.25
CA LEU A 88 4.35 5.87 17.93
C LEU A 88 4.11 6.88 16.80
N ARG A 89 3.09 7.72 16.93
CA ARG A 89 2.80 8.76 15.93
C ARG A 89 3.90 9.82 15.88
N GLU A 90 4.36 10.33 17.02
CA GLU A 90 5.48 11.29 17.09
C GLU A 90 6.78 10.65 16.60
N THR A 91 6.97 9.37 16.88
CA THR A 91 8.10 8.60 16.37
C THR A 91 8.07 8.54 14.83
N LEU A 92 6.91 8.25 14.24
CA LEU A 92 6.74 8.26 12.78
C LEU A 92 6.97 9.65 12.17
N VAL A 93 6.51 10.71 12.83
CA VAL A 93 6.79 12.10 12.40
C VAL A 93 8.29 12.36 12.36
N ALA A 94 9.05 11.89 13.35
CA ALA A 94 10.50 12.04 13.38
C ALA A 94 11.21 11.21 12.29
N VAL A 95 10.73 10.00 12.00
CA VAL A 95 11.20 9.13 10.90
C VAL A 95 10.95 9.77 9.54
N THR A 96 9.87 10.53 9.39
CA THR A 96 9.41 11.15 8.13
C THR A 96 9.77 12.62 8.02
N ALA A 97 10.89 13.06 8.60
CA ALA A 97 11.22 14.48 8.78
C ALA A 97 11.18 15.37 7.51
N ALA A 98 11.30 14.79 6.31
CA ALA A 98 11.14 15.50 5.05
C ALA A 98 9.65 15.67 4.68
N ASP A 99 9.23 16.91 4.40
CA ASP A 99 7.87 17.17 3.92
C ASP A 99 7.65 16.62 2.50
N GLY A 100 6.40 16.26 2.17
CA GLY A 100 6.02 15.75 0.86
C GLY A 100 5.13 14.51 0.88
N ALA A 101 5.00 13.89 -0.30
CA ALA A 101 4.09 12.75 -0.52
C ALA A 101 4.41 11.56 0.39
N LEU A 102 5.69 11.25 0.63
CA LEU A 102 6.10 10.15 1.49
C LEU A 102 5.58 10.36 2.92
N ARG A 103 5.87 11.52 3.53
CA ARG A 103 5.43 11.86 4.89
C ARG A 103 3.91 11.84 5.02
N ARG A 104 3.20 12.50 4.09
CA ARG A 104 1.72 12.52 4.12
C ARG A 104 1.15 11.11 3.98
N ALA A 105 1.67 10.30 3.06
CA ALA A 105 1.22 8.93 2.88
C ALA A 105 1.47 8.05 4.11
N SER A 106 2.64 8.18 4.74
CA SER A 106 2.98 7.45 5.96
C SER A 106 2.04 7.79 7.11
N LEU A 107 1.81 9.09 7.36
CA LEU A 107 0.93 9.54 8.44
C LEU A 107 -0.52 9.18 8.16
N SER A 108 -1.02 9.39 6.93
CA SER A 108 -2.37 9.01 6.54
C SER A 108 -2.60 7.50 6.68
N ALA A 109 -1.61 6.67 6.34
CA ALA A 109 -1.70 5.22 6.51
C ALA A 109 -1.76 4.82 7.98
N PHE A 110 -0.89 5.39 8.81
CA PHE A 110 -0.87 5.14 10.24
C PHE A 110 -2.17 5.60 10.93
N ASP A 111 -2.62 6.82 10.63
CA ASP A 111 -3.84 7.40 11.19
C ASP A 111 -5.08 6.62 10.73
N SER A 112 -5.13 6.19 9.46
CA SER A 112 -6.21 5.33 8.93
C SER A 112 -6.27 3.99 9.65
N PHE A 113 -5.12 3.34 9.86
CA PHE A 113 -5.04 2.05 10.53
C PHE A 113 -5.43 2.14 12.01
N THR A 114 -4.88 3.12 12.73
CA THR A 114 -5.11 3.30 14.18
C THR A 114 -6.52 3.79 14.50
N SER A 115 -7.20 4.42 13.54
CA SER A 115 -8.62 4.80 13.63
C SER A 115 -9.55 3.65 13.23
N GLY A 116 -9.01 2.54 12.69
CA GLY A 116 -9.75 1.36 12.28
C GLY A 116 -10.41 0.61 13.46
N PRO A 117 -11.49 -0.15 13.22
CA PRO A 117 -12.21 -0.88 14.27
C PRO A 117 -11.30 -1.89 14.98
N ARG A 118 -10.41 -2.57 14.24
CA ARG A 118 -9.47 -3.56 14.79
C ARG A 118 -8.53 -2.94 15.84
N PHE A 119 -7.94 -1.78 15.52
CA PHE A 119 -7.05 -1.08 16.44
C PHE A 119 -7.82 -0.48 17.63
N ARG A 120 -9.00 0.10 17.37
CA ARG A 120 -9.85 0.68 18.43
C ARG A 120 -10.33 -0.36 19.44
N GLN A 121 -10.69 -1.56 18.98
CA GLN A 121 -11.12 -2.65 19.87
C GLN A 121 -9.99 -3.08 20.80
N ALA A 122 -8.78 -3.28 20.28
CA ALA A 122 -7.60 -3.60 21.10
C ALA A 122 -7.23 -2.48 22.08
N ARG A 123 -7.46 -1.21 21.70
CA ARG A 123 -7.13 -0.03 22.53
C ARG A 123 -7.97 0.12 23.80
N ILE A 124 -9.13 -0.53 23.90
CA ILE A 124 -10.02 -0.41 25.07
C ILE A 124 -9.34 -0.89 26.37
N GLY A 125 -8.26 -1.69 26.28
CA GLY A 125 -7.61 -2.31 27.43
C GLY A 125 -6.15 -1.93 27.70
N GLY A 126 -5.49 -1.04 26.94
CA GLY A 126 -4.04 -0.85 27.12
C GLY A 126 -3.41 0.34 26.39
N ASP A 127 -2.11 0.49 26.64
CA ASP A 127 -1.24 1.43 25.92
C ASP A 127 -1.00 0.97 24.47
N GLU A 128 -0.37 1.82 23.65
CA GLU A 128 -0.17 1.52 22.22
C GLU A 128 0.68 0.26 21.97
N TRP A 129 1.62 -0.09 22.85
CA TRP A 129 2.42 -1.31 22.70
C TRP A 129 1.63 -2.56 23.05
N THR A 130 0.73 -2.47 24.03
CA THR A 130 -0.20 -3.55 24.35
C THR A 130 -1.10 -3.84 23.15
N VAL A 131 -1.63 -2.80 22.49
CA VAL A 131 -2.40 -2.96 21.25
C VAL A 131 -1.57 -3.64 20.17
N TRP A 132 -0.35 -3.16 19.92
CA TRP A 132 0.52 -3.73 18.89
C TRP A 132 1.01 -5.16 19.21
N ARG A 133 0.96 -5.59 20.47
CA ARG A 133 1.27 -6.97 20.88
C ARG A 133 0.15 -7.95 20.53
N GLU A 134 -1.10 -7.48 20.60
CA GLU A 134 -2.28 -8.27 20.19
C GLU A 134 -2.44 -8.33 18.67
N LEU A 135 -1.77 -7.44 17.95
CA LEU A 135 -1.72 -7.41 16.50
C LEU A 135 -0.60 -8.32 15.97
N ASP A 136 -0.87 -9.01 14.87
CA ASP A 136 0.05 -9.96 14.24
C ASP A 136 0.62 -9.40 12.93
N GLY A 137 1.31 -10.25 12.16
CA GLY A 137 1.85 -9.87 10.84
C GLY A 137 0.80 -9.34 9.86
N SER A 138 -0.49 -9.64 10.05
CA SER A 138 -1.53 -9.08 9.19
C SER A 138 -1.74 -7.58 9.41
N ALA A 139 -1.43 -7.04 10.60
CA ALA A 139 -1.44 -5.59 10.84
C ALA A 139 -0.35 -4.87 10.03
N PHE A 140 0.86 -5.45 9.97
CA PHE A 140 1.90 -4.96 9.06
C PHE A 140 1.45 -5.01 7.60
N CYS A 141 0.81 -6.10 7.18
CA CYS A 141 0.32 -6.24 5.80
C CYS A 141 -0.73 -5.17 5.46
N GLU A 142 -1.64 -4.89 6.39
CA GLU A 142 -2.65 -3.85 6.24
C GLU A 142 -2.03 -2.45 6.20
N LEU A 143 -1.09 -2.14 7.10
CA LEU A 143 -0.34 -0.89 7.10
C LEU A 143 0.44 -0.71 5.79
N GLY A 144 1.21 -1.72 5.37
CA GLY A 144 2.01 -1.65 4.16
C GLY A 144 1.15 -1.39 2.92
N ARG A 145 0.03 -2.11 2.78
CA ARG A 145 -0.93 -1.88 1.69
C ARG A 145 -1.51 -0.47 1.74
N THR A 146 -1.94 -0.01 2.92
CA THR A 146 -2.54 1.31 3.12
C THR A 146 -1.53 2.43 2.85
N PHE A 147 -0.27 2.24 3.21
CA PHE A 147 0.84 3.13 2.88
C PHE A 147 1.03 3.26 1.37
N TYR A 148 1.13 2.14 0.63
CA TYR A 148 1.30 2.21 -0.82
C TYR A 148 0.08 2.81 -1.53
N ALA A 149 -1.14 2.58 -1.01
CA ALA A 149 -2.35 3.24 -1.51
C ALA A 149 -2.25 4.76 -1.37
N HIS A 150 -2.00 5.26 -0.16
CA HIS A 150 -1.87 6.70 0.08
C HIS A 150 -0.68 7.30 -0.68
N LEU A 151 0.42 6.58 -0.82
CA LEU A 151 1.58 7.04 -1.57
C LEU A 151 1.22 7.24 -3.05
N CYS A 152 0.50 6.30 -3.65
CA CYS A 152 0.05 6.44 -5.04
C CYS A 152 -0.97 7.57 -5.18
N GLU A 153 -1.92 7.69 -4.25
CA GLU A 153 -2.90 8.79 -4.22
C GLU A 153 -2.20 10.16 -4.16
N GLU A 154 -1.25 10.34 -3.25
CA GLU A 154 -0.48 11.57 -3.08
C GLU A 154 0.32 11.94 -4.33
N LEU A 155 0.98 10.95 -4.94
CA LEU A 155 1.78 11.19 -6.15
C LEU A 155 0.90 11.52 -7.36
N LEU A 156 -0.20 10.79 -7.57
CA LEU A 156 -1.13 11.07 -8.66
C LEU A 156 -1.80 12.43 -8.47
N THR A 157 -2.25 12.74 -7.25
CA THR A 157 -2.83 14.05 -6.90
C THR A 157 -1.85 15.17 -7.19
N TYR A 158 -0.61 15.04 -6.72
CA TYR A 158 0.42 16.05 -6.89
C TYR A 158 0.70 16.35 -8.37
N TYR A 159 0.94 15.32 -9.18
CA TYR A 159 1.27 15.52 -10.60
C TYR A 159 0.06 15.98 -11.43
N LEU A 160 -1.15 15.57 -11.05
CA LEU A 160 -2.37 16.05 -11.68
C LEU A 160 -2.61 17.54 -11.36
N GLN A 161 -2.48 17.95 -10.09
CA GLN A 161 -2.55 19.36 -9.68
C GLN A 161 -1.47 20.22 -10.32
N ALA A 162 -0.24 19.71 -10.41
CA ALA A 162 0.85 20.43 -11.05
C ALA A 162 0.59 20.68 -12.54
N ALA A 163 -0.06 19.72 -13.23
CA ALA A 163 -0.43 19.87 -14.63
C ALA A 163 -1.72 20.69 -14.83
N LEU A 164 -2.64 20.65 -13.86
CA LEU A 164 -3.96 21.28 -13.92
C LEU A 164 -4.29 22.01 -12.60
N PRO A 165 -3.68 23.17 -12.31
CA PRO A 165 -3.78 23.83 -11.00
C PRO A 165 -5.18 24.24 -10.57
N SER A 166 -6.09 24.47 -11.52
CA SER A 166 -7.46 24.91 -11.27
C SER A 166 -8.51 23.80 -11.38
N ALA A 167 -8.10 22.57 -11.70
CA ALA A 167 -9.04 21.49 -11.91
C ALA A 167 -9.52 20.87 -10.60
N GLU A 168 -10.81 20.53 -10.53
CA GLU A 168 -11.37 19.77 -9.42
C GLU A 168 -10.97 18.30 -9.57
N ILE A 169 -10.20 17.79 -8.60
CA ILE A 169 -9.79 16.39 -8.60
C ILE A 169 -10.91 15.53 -7.99
N PRO A 170 -11.39 14.47 -8.69
CA PRO A 170 -12.37 13.54 -8.14
C PRO A 170 -11.71 12.64 -7.08
N ARG A 171 -11.51 13.18 -5.87
CA ARG A 171 -10.70 12.56 -4.80
C ARG A 171 -11.12 11.13 -4.47
N GLU A 172 -12.42 10.86 -4.44
CA GLU A 172 -12.91 9.51 -4.11
C GLU A 172 -12.60 8.49 -5.21
N THR A 173 -12.75 8.88 -6.48
CA THR A 173 -12.34 8.05 -7.63
C THR A 173 -10.84 7.78 -7.59
N LEU A 174 -10.04 8.82 -7.32
CA LEU A 174 -8.59 8.72 -7.26
C LEU A 174 -8.11 7.82 -6.12
N LYS A 175 -8.68 8.01 -4.93
CA LYS A 175 -8.40 7.18 -3.75
C LYS A 175 -8.74 5.71 -4.02
N ARG A 176 -9.87 5.43 -4.67
CA ARG A 176 -10.25 4.06 -5.06
C ARG A 176 -9.25 3.47 -6.05
N HIS A 177 -8.88 4.21 -7.07
CA HIS A 177 -7.87 3.77 -8.05
C HIS A 177 -6.52 3.47 -7.39
N ALA A 178 -6.04 4.36 -6.52
CA ALA A 178 -4.80 4.16 -5.79
C ALA A 178 -4.85 2.95 -4.83
N TRP A 179 -6.00 2.73 -4.19
CA TRP A 179 -6.25 1.55 -3.36
C TRP A 179 -6.18 0.27 -4.20
N GLU A 180 -6.84 0.24 -5.36
CA GLU A 180 -6.84 -0.91 -6.28
C GLU A 180 -5.44 -1.20 -6.81
N LEU A 181 -4.70 -0.16 -7.21
CA LEU A 181 -3.29 -0.24 -7.63
C LEU A 181 -2.42 -0.88 -6.54
N SER A 182 -2.64 -0.50 -5.27
CA SER A 182 -1.85 -1.01 -4.14
C SER A 182 -2.10 -2.48 -3.80
N ARG A 183 -3.20 -3.09 -4.27
CA ARG A 183 -3.57 -4.47 -3.91
C ARG A 183 -2.50 -5.48 -4.28
N ILE A 184 -1.76 -5.23 -5.36
CA ILE A 184 -0.67 -6.11 -5.77
C ILE A 184 0.38 -6.28 -4.65
N THR A 185 0.57 -5.26 -3.81
CA THR A 185 1.55 -5.29 -2.71
C THR A 185 1.13 -6.18 -1.55
N GLN A 186 -0.17 -6.44 -1.36
CA GLN A 186 -0.71 -7.13 -0.18
C GLN A 186 -0.16 -8.55 -0.03
N ALA A 187 -0.18 -9.34 -1.10
CA ALA A 187 0.32 -10.71 -1.08
C ALA A 187 1.83 -10.77 -0.82
N PHE A 188 2.58 -9.76 -1.29
CA PHE A 188 4.02 -9.66 -1.03
C PHE A 188 4.32 -9.27 0.41
N SER A 189 3.56 -8.35 1.01
CA SER A 189 3.71 -8.01 2.42
C SER A 189 3.55 -9.23 3.32
N ALA A 190 2.51 -10.04 3.08
CA ALA A 190 2.28 -11.26 3.86
C ALA A 190 3.40 -12.29 3.67
N ARG A 191 3.78 -12.56 2.42
CA ARG A 191 4.87 -13.50 2.12
C ARG A 191 6.20 -13.06 2.72
N TRP A 192 6.54 -11.78 2.58
CA TRP A 192 7.78 -11.23 3.10
C TRP A 192 7.81 -11.27 4.63
N PHE A 193 6.73 -10.83 5.28
CA PHE A 193 6.66 -10.82 6.74
C PHE A 193 6.84 -12.22 7.32
N ASN A 194 6.11 -13.21 6.77
CA ASN A 194 6.21 -14.60 7.21
C ASN A 194 7.61 -15.20 6.99
N ALA A 195 8.30 -14.80 5.92
CA ALA A 195 9.61 -15.34 5.58
C ALA A 195 10.77 -14.63 6.30
N CYS A 196 10.61 -13.38 6.73
CA CYS A 196 11.73 -12.52 7.13
C CYS A 196 11.56 -11.82 8.48
N ALA A 197 10.33 -11.65 8.96
CA ALA A 197 10.00 -10.85 10.15
C ALA A 197 9.22 -11.62 11.22
N LEU A 198 8.76 -12.84 10.91
CA LEU A 198 7.95 -13.64 11.81
C LEU A 198 8.72 -14.03 13.08
N ASP A 199 9.94 -14.53 12.94
CA ASP A 199 10.69 -15.10 14.06
C ASP A 199 11.91 -14.26 14.48
N ALA A 200 12.36 -13.35 13.61
CA ALA A 200 13.56 -12.56 13.83
C ALA A 200 13.41 -11.14 13.29
N THR A 201 14.24 -10.23 13.81
CA THR A 201 14.40 -8.89 13.27
C THR A 201 15.05 -8.98 11.88
N PRO A 202 14.38 -8.52 10.80
CA PRO A 202 14.97 -8.52 9.47
C PRO A 202 16.11 -7.48 9.39
N PRO A 203 17.23 -7.80 8.71
CA PRO A 203 18.26 -6.79 8.46
C PRO A 203 17.70 -5.70 7.54
N ARG A 204 18.21 -4.46 7.70
CA ARG A 204 17.76 -3.29 6.93
C ARG A 204 17.81 -3.50 5.40
N SER A 205 18.80 -4.24 4.90
CA SER A 205 18.90 -4.59 3.48
C SER A 205 17.69 -5.41 2.97
N ASN A 206 17.13 -6.27 3.82
CA ASN A 206 15.94 -7.05 3.50
C ASN A 206 14.67 -6.17 3.48
N ILE A 207 14.57 -5.21 4.40
CA ILE A 207 13.50 -4.21 4.40
C ILE A 207 13.56 -3.34 3.13
N ARG A 208 14.76 -2.89 2.73
CA ARG A 208 14.98 -2.16 1.48
C ARG A 208 14.59 -2.99 0.26
N TRP A 209 14.98 -4.28 0.23
CA TRP A 209 14.59 -5.19 -0.84
C TRP A 209 13.06 -5.32 -0.93
N TYR A 210 12.37 -5.50 0.20
CA TYR A 210 10.91 -5.55 0.24
C TYR A 210 10.28 -4.27 -0.30
N HIS A 211 10.75 -3.10 0.14
CA HIS A 211 10.26 -1.82 -0.34
C HIS A 211 10.45 -1.69 -1.86
N GLY A 212 11.66 -1.95 -2.36
CA GLY A 212 11.96 -1.94 -3.78
C GLY A 212 11.10 -2.93 -4.58
N HIS A 213 10.82 -4.11 -4.02
CA HIS A 213 9.97 -5.10 -4.66
C HIS A 213 8.51 -4.63 -4.77
N CYS A 214 7.95 -4.07 -3.69
CA CYS A 214 6.60 -3.50 -3.72
C CYS A 214 6.48 -2.35 -4.72
N VAL A 215 7.47 -1.44 -4.73
CA VAL A 215 7.53 -0.36 -5.71
C VAL A 215 7.60 -0.89 -7.14
N GLY A 216 8.46 -1.89 -7.40
CA GLY A 216 8.53 -2.52 -8.73
C GLY A 216 7.21 -3.14 -9.16
N LYS A 217 6.41 -3.67 -8.22
CA LYS A 217 5.07 -4.18 -8.52
C LYS A 217 4.07 -3.09 -8.85
N LEU A 218 4.13 -1.96 -8.15
CA LEU A 218 3.32 -0.78 -8.49
C LEU A 218 3.71 -0.23 -9.86
N ASP A 219 5.01 -0.19 -10.17
CA ASP A 219 5.51 0.24 -11.47
C ASP A 219 4.93 -0.61 -12.62
N MET A 220 4.91 -1.94 -12.45
CA MET A 220 4.28 -2.86 -13.41
C MET A 220 2.77 -2.58 -13.56
N GLU A 221 2.06 -2.24 -12.48
CA GLU A 221 0.64 -1.90 -12.55
C GLU A 221 0.37 -0.55 -13.22
N LEU A 222 1.27 0.42 -13.07
CA LEU A 222 1.21 1.71 -13.76
C LEU A 222 1.57 1.56 -15.24
N GLU A 223 2.54 0.70 -15.57
CA GLU A 223 2.86 0.35 -16.96
C GLU A 223 1.68 -0.33 -17.67
N ARG A 224 0.92 -1.17 -16.96
CA ARG A 224 -0.33 -1.75 -17.49
C ARG A 224 -1.38 -0.69 -17.83
N GLU A 225 -1.42 0.44 -17.12
CA GLU A 225 -2.29 1.57 -17.45
C GLU A 225 -1.85 2.29 -18.74
N LEU A 226 -0.55 2.33 -19.02
CA LEU A 226 -0.02 2.89 -20.28
C LEU A 226 -0.24 1.96 -21.47
N SER A 227 -0.31 0.66 -21.23
CA SER A 227 -0.51 -0.32 -22.29
C SER A 227 -1.98 -0.33 -22.74
N THR A 228 -2.22 -0.49 -24.04
CA THR A 228 -3.55 -0.78 -24.60
C THR A 228 -4.03 -2.20 -24.25
N HIS A 229 -3.50 -2.81 -23.18
CA HIS A 229 -3.85 -4.16 -22.77
C HIS A 229 -5.32 -4.16 -22.32
N VAL A 230 -6.16 -4.65 -23.24
CA VAL A 230 -7.56 -4.98 -22.98
C VAL A 230 -7.56 -6.15 -22.00
N GLU A 231 -8.15 -5.97 -20.82
CA GLU A 231 -8.39 -7.10 -19.92
C GLU A 231 -9.14 -8.17 -20.69
N PRO A 232 -8.72 -9.45 -20.62
CA PRO A 232 -9.54 -10.51 -21.16
C PRO A 232 -10.93 -10.39 -20.52
N LEU A 233 -11.98 -10.35 -21.36
CA LEU A 233 -13.38 -10.32 -20.94
C LEU A 233 -13.61 -11.27 -19.77
N PRO A 234 -14.51 -10.94 -18.82
CA PRO A 234 -14.73 -11.71 -17.61
C PRO A 234 -14.79 -13.20 -17.93
N ASN A 235 -13.91 -13.94 -17.27
CA ASN A 235 -13.66 -15.35 -17.53
C ASN A 235 -14.98 -16.13 -17.77
N PRO A 236 -15.19 -16.75 -18.95
CA PRO A 236 -16.40 -17.54 -19.20
C PRO A 236 -16.55 -18.72 -18.23
N PHE A 237 -15.49 -19.06 -17.49
CA PHE A 237 -15.50 -20.07 -16.41
C PHE A 237 -15.93 -19.52 -15.05
N ARG A 238 -16.57 -18.33 -14.97
CA ARG A 238 -17.29 -17.93 -13.75
C ARG A 238 -18.32 -19.01 -13.46
N ARG A 239 -18.07 -19.87 -12.47
CA ARG A 239 -18.96 -20.97 -12.10
C ARG A 239 -20.34 -20.37 -11.89
N LYS A 240 -21.31 -20.73 -12.75
CA LYS A 240 -22.72 -20.44 -12.49
C LYS A 240 -23.02 -20.99 -11.11
N LYS A 241 -23.61 -20.16 -10.25
CA LYS A 241 -24.14 -20.60 -8.97
C LYS A 241 -25.18 -21.68 -9.31
N VAL A 242 -24.85 -22.93 -9.05
CA VAL A 242 -25.82 -24.03 -9.22
C VAL A 242 -26.86 -23.78 -8.14
N GLU A 243 -28.09 -23.47 -8.54
CA GLU A 243 -29.19 -23.38 -7.58
C GLU A 243 -29.32 -24.73 -6.87
N PRO A 244 -29.48 -24.74 -5.54
CA PRO A 244 -29.67 -25.99 -4.83
C PRO A 244 -30.91 -26.70 -5.39
N PRO A 245 -30.87 -28.04 -5.53
CA PRO A 245 -32.01 -28.78 -6.03
C PRO A 245 -33.22 -28.46 -5.15
N SER A 246 -34.32 -28.03 -5.78
CA SER A 246 -35.59 -27.85 -5.11
C SER A 246 -35.94 -29.17 -4.44
N LEU A 247 -35.87 -29.20 -3.11
CA LEU A 247 -36.37 -30.32 -2.31
C LEU A 247 -37.88 -30.35 -2.51
N GLY A 248 -38.33 -31.08 -3.52
CA GLY A 248 -39.71 -31.48 -3.67
C GLY A 248 -40.04 -32.34 -2.47
N LEU A 249 -40.69 -31.74 -1.47
CA LEU A 249 -41.34 -32.47 -0.40
C LEU A 249 -42.50 -33.25 -1.03
N PRO A 250 -42.52 -34.59 -0.94
CA PRO A 250 -43.73 -35.33 -1.28
C PRO A 250 -44.81 -35.03 -0.24
N LEU A 251 -46.04 -34.85 -0.73
CA LEU A 251 -47.27 -34.61 0.03
C LEU A 251 -47.56 -35.73 1.04
#